data_AF-A0A8D8PHY1-F1
#
_entry.id   AF-A0A8D8PHY1-F1
#
_cell.length_a   1.000
_cell.length_b   1.000
_cell.length_c   1.000
_cell.angle_alpha   90.00
_cell.angle_beta   90.00
_cell.angle_gamma   90.00
#
_symmetry.space_group_name_H-M   'P 1'
#
loop_
_entity.id
_entity.type
_entity.pdbx_description
1 polymer ?
#
loop_
_entity_poly.entity_id
_entity_poly.type
_entity_poly.pdbx_seq_one_letter_code
_entity_poly.pdbx_strand_id
1 'polypeptide(L)'
;KLGKYILGGENLSPEVSVMKRLKIYMFGPSRKPETDFNIRVYILEDYPSALEHCSIIESRMGYFMIGQSSPFHFLNNKENLILRINCSGGWTSKQDTALQRIPFNHVWKNMSILHCEFQLQKLVNELPCLRVELAAEQENGTKVLITSVAF
;
A
#
# COMPACT_ATOMS: atom_id res chain seq x y z
N LYS A 1 -29.68 0.02 24.97
CA LYS A 1 -28.39 -0.48 25.53
C LYS A 1 -27.36 -0.38 24.41
N LEU A 2 -26.22 0.28 24.61
CA LEU A 2 -25.19 0.45 23.57
C LEU A 2 -24.18 -0.72 23.62
N GLY A 3 -23.54 -1.02 22.50
CA GLY A 3 -22.59 -2.13 22.34
C GLY A 3 -21.58 -1.89 21.22
N LYS A 4 -20.61 -2.80 21.09
CA LYS A 4 -19.64 -2.82 19.99
C LYS A 4 -20.06 -3.89 18.98
N TYR A 5 -20.06 -3.54 17.70
CA TYR A 5 -20.49 -4.41 16.62
C TYR A 5 -19.43 -4.40 15.52
N ILE A 6 -19.36 -5.51 14.77
CA ILE A 6 -18.52 -5.65 13.59
C ILE A 6 -19.37 -6.23 12.47
N LEU A 7 -19.21 -5.69 11.27
CA LEU A 7 -19.83 -6.25 10.07
C LEU A 7 -18.85 -7.24 9.44
N GLY A 8 -19.31 -8.47 9.22
CA GLY A 8 -18.56 -9.51 8.52
C GLY A 8 -19.35 -10.00 7.32
N GLY A 9 -18.62 -10.52 6.33
CA GLY A 9 -19.21 -11.16 5.15
C GLY A 9 -18.39 -12.38 4.76
N GLU A 10 -19.07 -13.43 4.33
CA GLU A 10 -18.45 -14.64 3.77
C GLU A 10 -19.10 -14.99 2.43
N ASN A 11 -18.34 -15.68 1.58
CA ASN A 11 -18.86 -16.24 0.35
C ASN A 11 -19.26 -17.70 0.62
N LEU A 12 -20.55 -18.02 0.40
CA LEU A 12 -21.12 -19.37 0.53
C LEU A 12 -21.36 -20.06 -0.82
N SER A 13 -21.25 -19.34 -1.94
CA SER A 13 -21.51 -19.85 -3.29
C SER A 13 -20.29 -19.66 -4.19
N PRO A 14 -19.62 -20.75 -4.62
CA PRO A 14 -18.47 -20.69 -5.51
C PRO A 14 -18.75 -20.03 -6.87
N GLU A 15 -20.02 -20.03 -7.30
CA GLU A 15 -20.45 -19.49 -8.59
C GLU A 15 -20.54 -17.96 -8.60
N VAL A 16 -20.57 -17.34 -7.41
CA VAL A 16 -20.66 -15.88 -7.27
C VAL A 16 -19.26 -15.31 -7.14
N SER A 17 -18.87 -14.48 -8.11
CA SER A 17 -17.66 -13.68 -8.00
C SER A 17 -17.82 -12.66 -6.88
N VAL A 18 -17.01 -12.80 -5.82
CA VAL A 18 -16.98 -11.87 -4.69
C VAL A 18 -15.66 -11.12 -4.71
N MET A 19 -15.75 -9.81 -4.45
CA MET A 19 -14.63 -8.90 -4.50
C MET A 19 -14.62 -8.01 -3.26
N LYS A 20 -13.43 -7.60 -2.83
CA LYS A 20 -13.24 -6.49 -1.89
C LYS A 20 -12.83 -5.24 -2.65
N ARG A 21 -13.37 -4.10 -2.26
CA ARG A 21 -12.95 -2.80 -2.78
C ARG A 21 -11.84 -2.25 -1.88
N LEU A 22 -10.63 -2.15 -2.42
CA LEU A 22 -9.43 -1.74 -1.71
C LEU A 22 -8.91 -0.40 -2.22
N LYS A 23 -8.05 0.21 -1.42
CA LYS A 23 -7.27 1.40 -1.76
C LYS A 23 -5.90 1.33 -1.11
N ILE A 24 -4.88 1.76 -1.84
CA ILE A 24 -3.50 1.77 -1.37
C ILE A 24 -3.07 3.18 -1.02
N TYR A 25 -2.30 3.32 0.05
CA TYR A 25 -1.71 4.57 0.52
C TYR A 25 -0.22 4.39 0.77
N MET A 26 0.60 5.30 0.23
CA MET A 26 2.04 5.32 0.44
C MET A 26 2.41 6.42 1.42
N PHE A 27 3.25 6.08 2.40
CA PHE A 27 3.81 7.01 3.36
C PHE A 27 5.33 7.02 3.26
N GLY A 28 5.90 8.22 3.30
CA GLY A 28 7.34 8.46 3.33
C GLY A 28 7.68 9.58 4.32
N PRO A 29 8.97 9.86 4.55
CA PRO A 29 9.41 10.84 5.53
C PRO A 29 8.89 12.25 5.17
N SER A 30 8.56 13.11 6.14
CA SER A 30 8.03 14.47 5.86
C SER A 30 9.07 15.47 5.38
N ARG A 31 10.34 15.10 5.40
CA ARG A 31 11.48 15.93 4.95
C ARG A 31 12.41 15.06 4.12
N LYS A 32 13.17 15.69 3.22
CA LYS A 32 14.14 15.00 2.36
C LYS A 32 15.09 14.17 3.23
N PRO A 33 15.13 12.84 3.08
CA PRO A 33 15.98 12.00 3.89
C PRO A 33 17.45 12.13 3.48
N GLU A 34 18.34 12.14 4.46
CA GLU A 34 19.80 12.22 4.23
C GLU A 34 20.43 10.85 4.00
N THR A 35 19.75 9.78 4.44
CA THR A 35 20.17 8.38 4.37
C THR A 35 19.07 7.52 3.73
N ASP A 36 19.36 6.23 3.53
CA ASP A 36 18.34 5.22 3.20
C ASP A 36 17.12 5.32 4.12
N PHE A 37 15.95 5.03 3.58
CA PHE A 37 14.67 5.11 4.29
C PHE A 37 13.66 4.11 3.72
N ASN A 38 12.55 3.91 4.42
CA ASN A 38 11.47 3.03 3.97
C ASN A 38 10.28 3.83 3.47
N ILE A 39 9.63 3.35 2.41
CA ILE A 39 8.26 3.73 2.08
C ILE A 39 7.34 2.67 2.67
N ARG A 40 6.39 3.09 3.51
CA ARG A 40 5.35 2.19 4.04
C ARG A 40 4.12 2.26 3.14
N VAL A 41 3.65 1.10 2.70
CA VAL A 41 2.52 0.96 1.79
C VAL A 41 1.39 0.26 2.53
N TYR A 42 0.30 0.96 2.78
CA TYR A 42 -0.91 0.42 3.40
C TYR A 42 -1.88 -0.07 2.34
N ILE A 43 -2.48 -1.23 2.61
CA ILE A 43 -3.54 -1.83 1.78
C ILE A 43 -4.79 -1.85 2.64
N LEU A 44 -5.75 -0.99 2.32
CA LEU A 44 -6.94 -0.75 3.14
C LEU A 44 -8.21 -1.04 2.35
N GLU A 45 -9.29 -1.40 3.03
CA GLU A 45 -10.61 -1.38 2.41
C GLU A 45 -11.06 0.08 2.19
N ASP A 46 -11.79 0.33 1.09
CA ASP A 46 -12.19 1.68 0.68
C ASP A 46 -13.43 2.17 1.43
N TYR A 47 -13.26 2.52 2.71
CA TYR A 47 -14.27 3.20 3.51
C TYR A 47 -13.72 4.48 4.18
N PRO A 48 -14.57 5.48 4.48
CA PRO A 48 -14.12 6.84 4.81
C PRO A 48 -13.08 6.98 5.93
N SER A 49 -13.17 6.16 6.98
CA SER A 49 -12.28 6.24 8.14
C SER A 49 -11.03 5.34 8.07
N ALA A 50 -10.86 4.55 7.01
CA ALA A 50 -9.78 3.56 6.92
C ALA A 50 -8.38 4.21 7.02
N LEU A 51 -8.22 5.39 6.43
CA LEU A 51 -6.94 6.11 6.39
C LEU A 51 -6.58 6.77 7.73
N GLU A 52 -7.56 7.23 8.50
CA GLU A 52 -7.34 8.10 9.67
C GLU A 52 -6.35 7.50 10.66
N HIS A 53 -6.51 6.21 10.97
CA HIS A 53 -5.64 5.53 11.92
C HIS A 53 -4.20 5.40 11.40
N CYS A 54 -4.02 5.13 10.11
CA CYS A 54 -2.69 5.03 9.49
C CYS A 54 -1.96 6.38 9.51
N SER A 55 -2.68 7.47 9.19
CA SER A 55 -2.12 8.83 9.25
C SER A 55 -1.67 9.23 10.66
N ILE A 56 -2.41 8.83 11.69
CA ILE A 56 -2.02 9.09 13.10
C ILE A 56 -0.77 8.29 13.47
N ILE A 57 -0.68 7.02 13.06
CA ILE A 57 0.52 6.20 13.30
C ILE A 57 1.74 6.84 12.62
N GLU A 58 1.61 7.20 11.34
CA GLU A 58 2.73 7.66 10.52
C GLU A 58 3.24 9.05 10.91
N SER A 59 2.33 9.96 11.22
CA SER A 59 2.72 11.30 11.68
C SER A 59 3.59 11.27 12.94
N ARG A 60 3.39 10.30 13.84
CA ARG A 60 4.24 10.11 15.04
C ARG A 60 5.66 9.70 14.72
N MET A 61 5.88 9.09 13.55
CA MET A 61 7.20 8.70 13.05
C MET A 61 7.81 9.76 12.10
N GLY A 62 7.15 10.91 11.94
CA GLY A 62 7.58 11.95 11.01
C GLY A 62 7.36 11.58 9.55
N TYR A 63 6.36 10.75 9.27
CA TYR A 63 5.96 10.34 7.92
C TYR A 63 4.67 11.04 7.51
N PHE A 64 4.47 11.21 6.20
CA PHE A 64 3.28 11.76 5.60
C PHE A 64 2.87 10.98 4.35
N MET A 65 1.60 11.11 3.96
CA MET A 65 1.08 10.45 2.76
C MET A 65 1.68 11.10 1.52
N ILE A 66 2.44 10.32 0.76
CA ILE A 66 3.09 10.74 -0.49
C ILE A 66 2.29 10.33 -1.73
N GLY A 67 1.39 9.36 -1.63
CA GLY A 67 0.56 8.96 -2.76
C GLY A 67 -0.56 8.00 -2.36
N GLN A 68 -1.53 7.84 -3.26
CA GLN A 68 -2.67 6.94 -3.08
C GLN A 68 -3.12 6.38 -4.44
N SER A 69 -3.73 5.19 -4.44
CA SER A 69 -4.37 4.64 -5.63
C SER A 69 -5.79 5.16 -5.81
N SER A 70 -6.32 5.05 -7.03
CA SER A 70 -7.77 4.90 -7.19
C SER A 70 -8.25 3.62 -6.48
N PRO A 71 -9.51 3.57 -6.01
CA PRO A 71 -10.08 2.33 -5.51
C PRO A 71 -10.04 1.22 -6.58
N PHE A 72 -9.81 -0.03 -6.16
CA PHE A 72 -9.76 -1.18 -7.05
C PHE A 72 -10.35 -2.44 -6.43
N HIS A 73 -10.67 -3.41 -7.27
CA HIS A 73 -11.25 -4.67 -6.83
C HIS A 73 -10.15 -5.73 -6.64
N PHE A 74 -10.16 -6.34 -5.46
CA PHE A 74 -9.41 -7.55 -5.15
C PHE A 74 -10.37 -8.74 -5.16
N LEU A 75 -10.09 -9.73 -6.01
CA LEU A 75 -10.95 -10.86 -6.29
C LEU A 75 -10.74 -11.99 -5.28
N ASN A 76 -11.79 -12.75 -4.96
CA ASN A 76 -11.70 -14.01 -4.23
C ASN A 76 -11.19 -15.17 -5.11
N ASN A 77 -10.10 -14.97 -5.85
CA ASN A 77 -9.55 -15.97 -6.78
C ASN A 77 -8.35 -16.75 -6.21
N LYS A 78 -8.02 -16.53 -4.93
CA LYS A 78 -6.87 -17.12 -4.20
C LYS A 78 -5.50 -16.66 -4.67
N GLU A 79 -5.43 -15.74 -5.62
CA GLU A 79 -4.18 -15.17 -6.08
C GLU A 79 -3.68 -14.04 -5.17
N ASN A 80 -2.35 -13.94 -5.09
CA ASN A 80 -1.68 -12.96 -4.25
C ASN A 80 -1.81 -11.54 -4.82
N LEU A 81 -1.76 -10.54 -3.94
CA LEU A 81 -1.54 -9.15 -4.36
C LEU A 81 -0.04 -8.94 -4.56
N ILE A 82 0.36 -8.55 -5.75
CA ILE A 82 1.74 -8.24 -6.11
C ILE A 82 1.91 -6.73 -6.09
N LEU A 83 2.89 -6.26 -5.32
CA LEU A 83 3.29 -4.87 -5.24
C LEU A 83 4.70 -4.73 -5.81
N ARG A 84 4.90 -3.75 -6.68
CA ARG A 84 6.21 -3.46 -7.28
C ARG A 84 6.48 -1.96 -7.23
N ILE A 85 7.60 -1.59 -6.62
CA ILE A 85 8.03 -0.20 -6.51
C ILE A 85 9.25 0.06 -7.38
N ASN A 86 9.20 1.18 -8.09
CA ASN A 86 10.34 1.77 -8.78
C ASN A 86 10.49 3.21 -8.28
N CYS A 87 11.72 3.69 -8.20
CA CYS A 87 11.97 5.09 -7.91
C CYS A 87 13.14 5.65 -8.72
N SER A 88 13.16 6.98 -8.80
CA SER A 88 14.23 7.74 -9.43
C SER A 88 14.39 9.09 -8.72
N GLY A 89 15.36 9.89 -9.17
CA GLY A 89 15.64 11.19 -8.57
C GLY A 89 16.60 11.12 -7.38
N GLY A 90 17.70 10.38 -7.55
CA GLY A 90 18.74 10.23 -6.54
C GLY A 90 18.53 9.04 -5.61
N TRP A 91 17.50 8.23 -5.90
CA TRP A 91 17.13 7.05 -5.14
C TRP A 91 16.92 5.85 -6.05
N THR A 92 17.14 4.66 -5.51
CA THR A 92 16.75 3.38 -6.12
C THR A 92 16.05 2.51 -5.09
N SER A 93 15.14 1.64 -5.53
CA SER A 93 14.57 0.61 -4.65
C SER A 93 15.60 -0.50 -4.46
N LYS A 94 15.70 -1.02 -3.22
CA LYS A 94 16.56 -2.17 -2.94
C LYS A 94 15.96 -3.41 -3.60
N GLN A 95 16.74 -4.09 -4.44
CA GLN A 95 16.26 -5.15 -5.35
C GLN A 95 15.43 -6.23 -4.64
N ASP A 96 15.88 -6.70 -3.48
CA ASP A 96 15.19 -7.77 -2.73
C ASP A 96 13.84 -7.33 -2.14
N THR A 97 13.63 -6.03 -2.01
CA THR A 97 12.38 -5.47 -1.45
C THR A 97 11.48 -4.86 -2.51
N ALA A 98 11.99 -4.64 -3.74
CA ALA A 98 11.30 -3.90 -4.80
C ALA A 98 10.04 -4.60 -5.32
N LEU A 99 9.92 -5.91 -5.11
CA LEU A 99 8.72 -6.70 -5.38
C LEU A 99 8.29 -7.41 -4.09
N GLN A 100 7.03 -7.23 -3.71
CA GLN A 100 6.43 -7.95 -2.59
C GLN A 100 5.20 -8.71 -3.03
N ARG A 101 5.07 -9.95 -2.56
CA ARG A 101 3.91 -10.81 -2.77
C ARG A 101 3.15 -10.92 -1.47
N ILE A 102 2.00 -10.27 -1.39
CA ILE A 102 1.15 -10.32 -0.22
C ILE A 102 0.19 -11.51 -0.37
N PRO A 103 0.25 -12.51 0.53
CA PRO A 103 -0.60 -13.67 0.45
C PRO A 103 -2.09 -13.32 0.37
N PHE A 104 -2.84 -14.01 -0.49
CA PHE A 104 -4.28 -13.79 -0.64
C PHE A 104 -5.01 -13.68 0.71
N ASN A 105 -4.73 -14.63 1.63
CA ASN A 105 -5.40 -14.66 2.93
C ASN A 105 -5.06 -13.45 3.82
N HIS A 106 -3.88 -12.84 3.67
CA HIS A 106 -3.51 -11.63 4.40
C HIS A 106 -4.29 -10.41 3.91
N VAL A 107 -4.69 -10.38 2.63
CA VAL A 107 -5.55 -9.31 2.10
C VAL A 107 -7.02 -9.61 2.39
N TRP A 108 -7.44 -10.86 2.20
CA TRP A 108 -8.85 -11.26 2.24
C TRP A 108 -9.41 -11.38 3.66
N LYS A 109 -8.65 -11.98 4.59
CA LYS A 109 -9.14 -12.36 5.92
C LYS A 109 -8.63 -11.45 7.04
N ASN A 110 -7.68 -10.56 6.76
CA ASN A 110 -7.09 -9.74 7.80
C ASN A 110 -8.06 -8.67 8.28
N MET A 111 -8.20 -8.58 9.60
CA MET A 111 -9.01 -7.57 10.30
C MET A 111 -8.13 -6.46 10.90
N SER A 112 -6.81 -6.57 10.77
CA SER A 112 -5.84 -5.54 11.18
C SER A 112 -5.44 -4.66 10.00
N ILE A 113 -4.78 -3.55 10.32
CA ILE A 113 -4.17 -2.67 9.32
C ILE A 113 -2.99 -3.39 8.67
N LEU A 114 -3.13 -3.68 7.38
CA LEU A 114 -2.11 -4.35 6.58
C LEU A 114 -1.19 -3.32 5.92
N HIS A 115 0.11 -3.52 6.06
CA HIS A 115 1.12 -2.74 5.35
C HIS A 115 2.32 -3.59 4.98
N CYS A 116 3.14 -3.08 4.06
CA CYS A 116 4.47 -3.58 3.79
C CYS A 116 5.45 -2.40 3.63
N GLU A 117 6.75 -2.67 3.72
CA GLU A 117 7.78 -1.64 3.65
C GLU A 117 8.74 -1.91 2.49
N PHE A 118 9.02 -0.87 1.72
CA PHE A 118 9.99 -0.88 0.63
C PHE A 118 11.20 -0.05 1.03
N GLN A 119 12.40 -0.64 0.99
CA GLN A 119 13.62 0.09 1.32
C GLN A 119 14.13 0.84 0.08
N LEU A 120 14.35 2.14 0.24
CA LEU A 120 14.95 3.00 -0.77
C LEU A 120 16.37 3.36 -0.36
N GLN A 121 17.29 3.25 -1.32
CA GLN A 121 18.71 3.51 -1.15
C GLN A 121 19.10 4.81 -1.84
N LYS A 122 19.92 5.60 -1.16
CA LYS A 122 20.42 6.86 -1.70
C LYS A 122 21.53 6.58 -2.71
N LEU A 123 21.39 7.14 -3.91
CA LEU A 123 22.41 7.05 -4.96
C LEU A 123 23.26 8.32 -5.05
N VAL A 124 22.62 9.50 -5.00
CA VAL A 124 23.29 10.80 -5.21
C VAL A 124 22.66 11.86 -4.30
N ASN A 125 23.48 12.77 -3.77
CA ASN A 125 23.02 13.81 -2.84
C ASN A 125 22.21 14.94 -3.51
N GLU A 126 22.44 15.22 -4.80
CA GLU A 126 22.06 16.49 -5.41
C GLU A 126 20.80 16.48 -6.30
N LEU A 127 20.03 15.38 -6.34
CA LEU A 127 18.78 15.40 -7.09
C LEU A 127 17.64 16.02 -6.26
N PRO A 128 16.80 16.89 -6.88
CA PRO A 128 15.88 17.75 -6.15
C PRO A 128 14.67 16.99 -5.59
N CYS A 129 14.24 15.92 -6.26
CA CYS A 129 12.99 15.24 -5.93
C CYS A 129 13.08 13.72 -6.01
N LEU A 130 12.33 13.03 -5.16
CA LEU A 130 12.05 11.61 -5.28
C LEU A 130 10.85 11.43 -6.21
N ARG A 131 11.01 10.62 -7.25
CA ARG A 131 9.88 10.12 -8.06
C ARG A 131 9.65 8.66 -7.74
N VAL A 132 8.42 8.30 -7.39
CA VAL A 132 8.03 6.94 -7.03
C VAL A 132 6.91 6.48 -7.94
N GLU A 133 7.03 5.25 -8.41
CA GLU A 133 5.97 4.52 -9.09
C GLU A 133 5.72 3.21 -8.32
N LEU A 134 4.48 2.99 -7.90
CA LEU A 134 4.04 1.75 -7.27
C LEU A 134 2.95 1.13 -8.14
N ALA A 135 3.22 -0.07 -8.64
CA ALA A 135 2.22 -0.91 -9.30
C ALA A 135 1.67 -1.93 -8.30
N ALA A 136 0.35 -2.08 -8.28
CA ALA A 136 -0.33 -3.14 -7.56
C ALA A 136 -1.19 -3.95 -8.53
N GLU A 137 -1.01 -5.26 -8.53
CA GLU A 137 -1.69 -6.18 -9.45
C GLU A 137 -2.05 -7.48 -8.75
N GLN A 138 -3.22 -8.02 -9.08
CA GLN A 138 -3.59 -9.39 -8.78
C GLN A 138 -3.72 -10.14 -10.11
N GLU A 139 -3.25 -11.38 -10.16
CA GLU A 139 -3.42 -12.22 -11.35
C GLU A 139 -4.92 -12.37 -11.67
N ASN A 140 -5.28 -12.22 -12.95
CA ASN A 140 -6.67 -12.16 -13.43
C ASN A 140 -7.55 -11.09 -12.76
N GLY A 141 -6.94 -10.10 -12.08
CA GLY A 141 -7.61 -9.05 -11.34
C GLY A 141 -7.28 -7.65 -11.84
N THR A 142 -7.53 -6.66 -10.99
CA THR A 142 -7.26 -5.26 -11.32
C THR A 142 -5.78 -4.96 -11.18
N LYS A 143 -5.24 -4.15 -12.10
CA LYS A 143 -3.95 -3.48 -11.97
C LYS A 143 -4.16 -2.00 -11.73
N VAL A 144 -3.49 -1.45 -10.71
CA VAL A 144 -3.45 -0.01 -10.44
C VAL A 144 -2.02 0.49 -10.38
N LEU A 145 -1.85 1.75 -10.80
CA LEU A 145 -0.59 2.45 -10.78
C LEU A 145 -0.73 3.69 -9.91
N ILE A 146 0.27 3.93 -9.07
CA ILE A 146 0.40 5.13 -8.25
C ILE A 146 1.69 5.80 -8.64
N THR A 147 1.62 7.04 -9.10
CA THR A 147 2.79 7.88 -9.34
C THR A 147 2.80 9.01 -8.32
N SER A 148 3.98 9.31 -7.79
CA SER A 148 4.17 10.34 -6.79
C SER A 148 5.50 11.05 -6.98
N VAL A 149 5.50 12.34 -6.66
CA VAL A 149 6.71 13.15 -6.49
C VAL A 149 6.72 13.64 -5.05
N ALA A 150 7.81 13.40 -4.34
CA ALA A 150 7.99 13.82 -2.95
C ALA A 150 9.38 14.45 -2.77
N PHE A 151 9.44 15.47 -1.92
CA PHE A 151 10.56 16.42 -1.79
C PHE A 151 10.86 17.18 -3.08
#